data_AF-A0A1G2UTB0-F1
#
_entry.id   AF-A0A1G2UTB0-F1
#
_cell.length_a   1.000
_cell.length_b   1.000
_cell.length_c   1.000
_cell.angle_alpha   90.00
_cell.angle_beta   90.00
_cell.angle_gamma   90.00
#
_symmetry.space_group_name_H-M   'P 1'
#
loop_
_entity.id
_entity.type
_entity.pdbx_description
1 polymer ?
#
loop_
_entity_poly.entity_id
_entity_poly.type
_entity_poly.pdbx_seq_one_letter_code
_entity_poly.pdbx_strand_id
1 'polypeptide(L)'
;MAKGDKQTFVGQFFEEVGHRILGGNLSRNEDGDICLWRTKTSVEAKSSGAHSSYGFRLSVDQIEHYQKISCFPFDRVWYLLFAYRNRKIKGKSGKYATELSEHINPISINRYLAESALWCVLLDISIISRWKDSRSHSTKSVMGHPGERTVDLKCHEVYHFANGGLSSGLKELGLDPDGFGVLTGRITTVVEPDLLSYYKIKFPIIVVLPRQEISSVKRMFQRRGFRLRKMAN
;
A
#
# COMPACT_ATOMS: atom_id res chain seq x y z
N MET A 1 -8.37 -24.54 2.98
CA MET A 1 -8.28 -23.20 2.35
C MET A 1 -7.37 -23.30 1.15
N ALA A 2 -7.90 -22.96 -0.02
CA ALA A 2 -7.10 -22.92 -1.23
C ALA A 2 -6.08 -21.78 -1.11
N LYS A 3 -4.94 -21.90 -1.79
CA LYS A 3 -3.83 -20.93 -1.72
C LYS A 3 -4.23 -19.51 -2.17
N GLY A 4 -5.37 -19.36 -2.85
CA GLY A 4 -5.99 -18.08 -3.23
C GLY A 4 -6.67 -17.34 -2.08
N ASP A 5 -7.29 -18.03 -1.12
CA ASP A 5 -8.13 -17.39 -0.08
C ASP A 5 -7.31 -16.47 0.84
N LYS A 6 -6.10 -16.91 1.24
CA LYS A 6 -5.30 -16.22 2.25
C LYS A 6 -4.74 -14.88 1.77
N GLN A 7 -4.26 -14.81 0.52
CA GLN A 7 -3.75 -13.53 0.02
C GLN A 7 -4.90 -12.52 -0.10
N THR A 8 -6.10 -12.96 -0.50
CA THR A 8 -7.28 -12.09 -0.60
C THR A 8 -7.62 -11.49 0.76
N PHE A 9 -7.59 -12.30 1.83
CA PHE A 9 -7.77 -11.79 3.20
C PHE A 9 -6.72 -10.75 3.61
N VAL A 10 -5.46 -10.94 3.20
CA VAL A 10 -4.40 -9.94 3.48
C VAL A 10 -4.69 -8.63 2.74
N GLY A 11 -5.10 -8.69 1.47
CA GLY A 11 -5.52 -7.52 0.70
C GLY A 11 -6.65 -6.76 1.38
N GLN A 12 -7.76 -7.45 1.62
CA GLN A 12 -8.96 -6.89 2.28
C GLN A 12 -8.66 -6.27 3.65
N PHE A 13 -7.79 -6.90 4.45
CA PHE A 13 -7.40 -6.35 5.73
C PHE A 13 -6.70 -4.98 5.58
N PHE A 14 -5.75 -4.85 4.66
CA PHE A 14 -5.02 -3.60 4.46
C PHE A 14 -5.83 -2.55 3.69
N GLU A 15 -6.77 -2.96 2.83
CA GLU A 15 -7.81 -2.08 2.27
C GLU A 15 -8.68 -1.48 3.37
N GLU A 16 -9.13 -2.29 4.35
CA GLU A 16 -9.90 -1.77 5.48
C GLU A 16 -9.08 -0.81 6.34
N VAL A 17 -7.81 -1.15 6.62
CA VAL A 17 -6.87 -0.23 7.30
C VAL A 17 -6.76 1.08 6.53
N GLY A 18 -6.56 1.01 5.21
CA GLY A 18 -6.48 2.14 4.29
C GLY A 18 -7.71 3.03 4.35
N HIS A 19 -8.88 2.42 4.24
CA HIS A 19 -10.17 3.10 4.33
C HIS A 19 -10.37 3.77 5.69
N ARG A 20 -9.97 3.13 6.80
CA ARG A 20 -10.06 3.76 8.13
C ARG A 20 -9.14 4.98 8.26
N ILE A 21 -7.96 4.96 7.62
CA ILE A 21 -7.00 6.08 7.73
C ILE A 21 -7.33 7.25 6.79
N LEU A 22 -7.79 6.98 5.56
CA LEU A 22 -8.09 8.00 4.55
C LEU A 22 -9.56 8.43 4.59
N GLY A 23 -10.45 7.52 4.95
CA GLY A 23 -11.89 7.63 4.72
C GLY A 23 -12.28 7.20 3.31
N GLY A 24 -13.33 7.83 2.78
CA GLY A 24 -13.87 7.52 1.45
C GLY A 24 -14.96 6.47 1.49
N ASN A 25 -15.31 5.97 0.31
CA ASN A 25 -16.12 4.78 0.15
C ASN A 25 -15.17 3.66 -0.30
N LEU A 26 -15.15 2.56 0.44
CA LEU A 26 -14.46 1.36 0.00
C LEU A 26 -15.33 0.66 -1.04
N SER A 27 -14.87 0.61 -2.29
CA SER A 27 -15.54 -0.15 -3.33
C SER A 27 -15.07 -1.60 -3.22
N ARG A 28 -15.99 -2.53 -2.90
CA ARG A 28 -15.68 -3.98 -2.84
C ARG A 28 -15.84 -4.66 -4.21
N ASN A 29 -15.56 -3.94 -5.29
CA ASN A 29 -15.46 -4.51 -6.64
C ASN A 29 -14.14 -5.30 -6.80
N GLU A 30 -13.95 -5.94 -7.96
CA GLU A 30 -12.78 -6.79 -8.24
C GLU A 30 -11.43 -6.07 -8.05
N ASP A 31 -11.41 -4.73 -8.17
CA ASP A 31 -10.20 -3.91 -8.02
C ASP A 31 -9.89 -3.49 -6.56
N GLY A 32 -10.88 -3.50 -5.64
CA GLY A 32 -10.65 -3.20 -4.21
C GLY A 32 -10.33 -1.74 -3.83
N ASP A 33 -10.56 -0.79 -4.74
CA ASP A 33 -10.14 0.61 -4.58
C ASP A 33 -10.89 1.39 -3.48
N ILE A 34 -10.17 2.32 -2.83
CA ILE A 34 -10.74 3.32 -1.91
C ILE A 34 -11.04 4.60 -2.70
N CYS A 35 -12.34 4.92 -2.84
CA CYS A 35 -12.80 6.07 -3.60
C CYS A 35 -13.00 7.30 -2.69
N LEU A 36 -12.21 8.35 -2.91
CA LEU A 36 -12.33 9.65 -2.27
C LEU A 36 -13.11 10.63 -3.17
N TRP A 37 -14.43 10.46 -3.28
CA TRP A 37 -15.29 11.23 -4.19
C TRP A 37 -15.15 12.75 -4.08
N ARG A 38 -15.01 13.28 -2.86
CA ARG A 38 -14.84 14.73 -2.63
C ARG A 38 -13.55 15.29 -3.21
N THR A 39 -12.51 14.48 -3.33
CA THR A 39 -11.21 14.86 -3.88
C THR A 39 -10.98 14.29 -5.27
N LYS A 40 -11.98 13.61 -5.86
CA LYS A 40 -11.88 12.97 -7.17
C LYS A 40 -10.67 12.03 -7.27
N THR A 41 -10.35 11.36 -6.16
CA THR A 41 -9.15 10.51 -6.06
C THR A 41 -9.54 9.05 -5.86
N SER A 42 -8.97 8.14 -6.64
CA SER A 42 -8.93 6.71 -6.31
C SER A 42 -7.66 6.38 -5.54
N VAL A 43 -7.74 5.48 -4.58
CA VAL A 43 -6.56 5.01 -3.84
C VAL A 43 -6.51 3.51 -3.88
N GLU A 44 -5.44 3.00 -4.47
CA GLU A 44 -5.16 1.58 -4.60
C GLU A 44 -4.28 1.12 -3.43
N ALA A 45 -4.76 0.14 -2.65
CA ALA A 45 -4.07 -0.35 -1.47
C ALA A 45 -3.37 -1.67 -1.77
N LYS A 46 -2.04 -1.71 -1.62
CA LYS A 46 -1.26 -2.95 -1.77
C LYS A 46 -0.47 -3.25 -0.52
N SER A 47 -0.27 -4.53 -0.25
CA SER A 47 0.49 -4.98 0.90
C SER A 47 1.55 -6.01 0.51
N SER A 48 2.63 -6.06 1.29
CA SER A 48 3.64 -7.08 1.13
C SER A 48 4.37 -7.39 2.43
N GLY A 49 4.80 -8.64 2.57
CA GLY A 49 5.72 -9.02 3.63
C GLY A 49 7.07 -8.33 3.41
N ALA A 50 7.60 -7.64 4.41
CA ALA A 50 8.82 -6.83 4.28
C ALA A 50 10.06 -7.62 3.87
N HIS A 51 10.06 -8.94 4.08
CA HIS A 51 11.14 -9.86 3.70
C HIS A 51 10.84 -10.64 2.41
N SER A 52 9.76 -10.28 1.69
CA SER A 52 9.43 -10.84 0.39
C SER A 52 10.52 -10.49 -0.63
N SER A 53 11.00 -11.49 -1.37
CA SER A 53 11.93 -11.27 -2.49
C SER A 53 11.29 -10.47 -3.63
N TYR A 54 9.96 -10.45 -3.71
CA TYR A 54 9.19 -9.77 -4.75
C TYR A 54 8.72 -8.38 -4.30
N GLY A 55 8.56 -8.14 -3.00
CA GLY A 55 7.95 -6.91 -2.49
C GLY A 55 6.49 -6.75 -2.94
N PHE A 56 6.10 -5.53 -3.30
CA PHE A 56 4.78 -5.21 -3.85
C PHE A 56 4.73 -5.61 -5.31
N ARG A 57 3.74 -6.42 -5.67
CA ARG A 57 3.48 -6.77 -7.06
C ARG A 57 2.33 -5.93 -7.58
N LEU A 58 2.61 -5.10 -8.57
CA LEU A 58 1.64 -4.17 -9.15
C LEU A 58 1.32 -4.58 -10.58
N SER A 59 0.04 -4.57 -10.94
CA SER A 59 -0.40 -4.83 -12.32
C SER A 59 0.01 -3.67 -13.23
N VAL A 60 0.66 -4.02 -14.35
CA VAL A 60 1.01 -3.06 -15.41
C VAL A 60 -0.25 -2.53 -16.06
N ASP A 61 -1.22 -3.40 -16.36
CA ASP A 61 -2.45 -3.04 -17.05
C ASP A 61 -3.31 -2.11 -16.19
N GLN A 62 -3.38 -2.36 -14.88
CA GLN A 62 -4.06 -1.50 -13.91
C GLN A 62 -3.37 -0.13 -13.79
N ILE A 63 -2.03 -0.08 -13.72
CA ILE A 63 -1.30 1.20 -13.73
C ILE A 63 -1.60 1.96 -15.01
N GLU A 64 -1.50 1.33 -16.17
CA GLU A 64 -1.79 1.96 -17.47
C GLU A 64 -3.24 2.41 -17.58
N HIS A 65 -4.18 1.66 -17.01
CA HIS A 65 -5.58 2.05 -16.91
C HIS A 65 -5.73 3.33 -16.09
N TYR A 66 -5.16 3.38 -14.88
CA TYR A 66 -5.20 4.58 -14.04
C TYR A 66 -4.52 5.80 -14.66
N GLN A 67 -3.47 5.60 -15.48
CA GLN A 67 -2.87 6.69 -16.25
C GLN A 67 -3.78 7.23 -17.36
N LYS A 68 -4.64 6.37 -17.92
CA LYS A 68 -5.64 6.73 -18.94
C LYS A 68 -6.93 7.27 -18.34
N ILE A 69 -7.22 6.98 -17.07
CA ILE A 69 -8.36 7.53 -16.33
C ILE A 69 -8.11 9.01 -16.03
N SER A 70 -8.41 9.82 -17.04
CA SER A 70 -8.97 11.16 -16.89
C SER A 70 -10.49 11.12 -17.02
N CYS A 71 -11.13 9.97 -16.71
CA CYS A 71 -12.57 9.80 -16.85
C CYS A 71 -13.30 10.12 -15.54
N PHE A 72 -14.31 10.97 -15.69
CA PHE A 72 -15.14 11.48 -14.61
C PHE A 72 -15.67 10.34 -13.70
N PRO A 73 -15.63 10.50 -12.36
CA PRO A 73 -15.25 11.72 -11.65
C PRO A 73 -13.82 11.72 -11.12
N PHE A 74 -12.96 10.74 -11.43
CA PHE A 74 -11.61 10.67 -10.86
C PHE A 74 -10.57 11.29 -11.79
N ASP A 75 -9.71 12.14 -11.23
CA ASP A 75 -8.60 12.79 -11.94
C ASP A 75 -7.23 12.42 -11.36
N ARG A 76 -7.20 11.62 -10.29
CA ARG A 76 -6.01 11.30 -9.51
C ARG A 76 -6.06 9.88 -8.97
N VAL A 77 -4.90 9.24 -8.94
CA VAL A 77 -4.72 7.92 -8.32
C VAL A 77 -3.52 7.95 -7.38
N TRP A 78 -3.71 7.43 -6.16
CA TRP A 78 -2.62 7.21 -5.21
C TRP A 78 -2.46 5.73 -4.89
N TYR A 79 -1.23 5.32 -4.58
CA TYR A 79 -0.92 3.98 -4.09
C TYR A 79 -0.61 4.03 -2.61
N LEU A 80 -1.32 3.23 -1.82
CA LEU A 80 -1.12 3.06 -0.39
C LEU A 80 -0.46 1.70 -0.12
N LEU A 81 0.84 1.73 0.15
CA LEU A 81 1.71 0.56 0.22
C LEU A 81 2.00 0.18 1.68
N PHE A 82 1.49 -0.97 2.13
CA PHE A 82 1.66 -1.49 3.48
C PHE A 82 2.72 -2.58 3.56
N ALA A 83 3.70 -2.40 4.44
CA ALA A 83 4.62 -3.48 4.79
C ALA A 83 4.25 -4.10 6.13
N TYR A 84 4.33 -5.42 6.20
CA TYR A 84 4.17 -6.17 7.45
C TYR A 84 5.31 -7.18 7.63
N ARG A 85 5.59 -7.54 8.87
CA ARG A 85 6.57 -8.59 9.19
C ARG A 85 6.01 -9.92 8.67
N ASN A 86 6.82 -10.66 7.92
CA ASN A 86 6.48 -12.00 7.45
C ASN A 86 7.75 -12.77 7.11
N ARG A 87 8.46 -13.22 8.14
CA ARG A 87 9.77 -13.87 7.98
C ARG A 87 9.61 -15.28 7.43
N LYS A 88 10.66 -15.76 6.76
CA LYS A 88 10.78 -17.18 6.45
C LYS A 88 11.16 -17.93 7.73
N ILE A 89 10.40 -18.96 8.06
CA ILE A 89 10.62 -19.87 9.17
C ILE A 89 10.86 -21.28 8.64
N LYS A 90 11.72 -22.04 9.31
CA LYS A 90 11.98 -23.42 8.95
C LYS A 90 10.88 -24.30 9.57
N GLY A 91 10.05 -24.91 8.73
CA GLY A 91 8.97 -25.79 9.18
C GLY A 91 9.49 -27.13 9.70
N LYS A 92 8.62 -27.86 10.41
CA LYS A 92 8.93 -29.21 10.94
C LYS A 92 9.32 -30.21 9.86
N SER A 93 8.85 -30.04 8.63
CA SER A 93 9.20 -30.85 7.45
C SER A 93 10.52 -30.45 6.78
N GLY A 94 11.30 -29.53 7.38
CA GLY A 94 12.53 -29.00 6.81
C GLY A 94 12.33 -27.95 5.70
N LYS A 95 11.11 -27.82 5.17
CA LYS A 95 10.75 -26.80 4.17
C LYS A 95 10.57 -25.42 4.82
N TYR A 96 10.98 -24.38 4.12
CA TYR A 96 10.72 -23.00 4.56
C TYR A 96 9.28 -22.63 4.28
N ALA A 97 8.64 -22.02 5.27
CA ALA A 97 7.34 -21.40 5.17
C ALA A 97 7.44 -19.95 5.67
N THR A 98 6.38 -19.16 5.57
CA THR A 98 6.36 -17.80 6.15
C THR A 98 5.63 -17.82 7.49
N GLU A 99 5.92 -16.90 8.41
CA GLU A 99 5.16 -16.76 9.68
C GLU A 99 3.64 -16.72 9.44
N LEU A 100 3.17 -15.93 8.48
CA LEU A 100 1.74 -15.86 8.10
C LEU A 100 1.15 -17.22 7.65
N SER A 101 1.98 -18.17 7.20
CA SER A 101 1.49 -19.46 6.72
C SER A 101 0.96 -20.34 7.86
N GLU A 102 1.41 -20.13 9.10
CA GLU A 102 0.96 -20.85 10.29
C GLU A 102 -0.46 -20.46 10.73
N HIS A 103 -0.93 -19.30 10.30
CA HIS A 103 -2.27 -18.79 10.63
C HIS A 103 -3.29 -19.31 9.61
N ILE A 104 -4.22 -20.17 10.04
CA ILE A 104 -5.13 -20.86 9.11
C ILE A 104 -6.47 -20.14 9.00
N ASN A 105 -7.00 -19.58 10.09
CA ASN A 105 -8.34 -18.97 10.10
C ASN A 105 -8.27 -17.43 9.98
N PRO A 106 -9.33 -16.77 9.47
CA PRO A 106 -9.34 -15.32 9.27
C PRO A 106 -9.03 -14.50 10.53
N ILE A 107 -9.57 -14.90 11.70
CA ILE A 107 -9.33 -14.20 12.97
C ILE A 107 -7.84 -14.20 13.32
N SER A 108 -7.18 -15.35 13.23
CA SER A 108 -5.76 -15.51 13.52
C SER A 108 -4.87 -14.77 12.50
N ILE A 109 -5.30 -14.72 11.24
CA ILE A 109 -4.62 -13.96 10.18
C ILE A 109 -4.71 -12.46 10.48
N ASN A 110 -5.90 -11.95 10.78
CA ASN A 110 -6.12 -10.52 11.02
C ASN A 110 -5.41 -10.05 12.29
N ARG A 111 -5.41 -10.87 13.35
CA ARG A 111 -4.60 -10.63 14.55
C ARG A 111 -3.11 -10.52 14.21
N TYR A 112 -2.59 -11.50 13.47
CA TYR A 112 -1.20 -11.50 13.06
C TYR A 112 -0.84 -10.25 12.23
N LEU A 113 -1.67 -9.87 11.25
CA LEU A 113 -1.45 -8.71 10.41
C LEU A 113 -1.48 -7.40 11.21
N ALA A 114 -2.41 -7.28 12.17
CA ALA A 114 -2.49 -6.14 13.08
C ALA A 114 -1.23 -5.98 13.93
N GLU A 115 -0.70 -7.08 14.48
CA GLU A 115 0.51 -7.09 15.30
C GLU A 115 1.79 -6.92 14.46
N SER A 116 1.74 -7.30 13.19
CA SER A 116 2.90 -7.34 12.30
C SER A 116 3.03 -6.11 11.38
N ALA A 117 2.06 -5.19 11.37
CA ALA A 117 2.13 -3.97 10.57
C ALA A 117 3.40 -3.16 10.91
N LEU A 118 4.25 -2.90 9.91
CA LEU A 118 5.54 -2.24 10.10
C LEU A 118 5.51 -0.77 9.73
N TRP A 119 5.01 -0.45 8.54
CA TRP A 119 4.96 0.90 8.01
C TRP A 119 4.01 0.98 6.82
N CYS A 120 3.63 2.20 6.47
CA CYS A 120 2.81 2.50 5.29
C CYS A 120 3.43 3.66 4.50
N VAL A 121 3.40 3.59 3.18
CA VAL A 121 3.80 4.70 2.30
C VAL A 121 2.65 5.02 1.35
N LEU A 122 2.22 6.27 1.30
CA LEU A 122 1.27 6.78 0.31
C LEU A 122 2.05 7.52 -0.79
N LEU A 123 1.93 7.06 -2.03
CA LEU A 123 2.64 7.58 -3.20
C LEU A 123 1.67 8.04 -4.28
N ASP A 124 2.08 9.04 -5.05
CA ASP A 124 1.38 9.43 -6.27
C ASP A 124 1.61 8.43 -7.41
N ILE A 125 0.62 8.22 -8.26
CA ILE A 125 0.73 7.34 -9.43
C ILE A 125 1.88 7.73 -10.36
N SER A 126 2.26 9.01 -10.45
CA SER A 126 3.36 9.43 -11.31
C SER A 126 4.68 8.73 -10.93
N ILE A 127 4.91 8.49 -9.64
CA ILE A 127 6.11 7.80 -9.14
C ILE A 127 6.03 6.31 -9.51
N ILE A 128 4.87 5.70 -9.29
CA ILE A 128 4.61 4.28 -9.61
C ILE A 128 4.77 4.01 -11.11
N SER A 129 4.25 4.90 -11.96
CA SER A 129 4.42 4.83 -13.41
C SER A 129 5.89 4.88 -13.80
N ARG A 130 6.69 5.78 -13.24
CA ARG A 130 8.12 5.85 -13.58
C ARG A 130 8.85 4.57 -13.18
N TRP A 131 8.51 3.98 -12.03
CA TRP A 131 9.04 2.66 -11.67
C TRP A 131 8.57 1.54 -12.59
N LYS A 132 7.32 1.56 -13.07
CA LYS A 132 6.82 0.62 -14.09
C LYS A 132 7.68 0.67 -15.34
N ASP A 133 8.05 1.87 -15.79
CA ASP A 133 8.83 2.07 -17.01
C ASP A 133 10.33 1.76 -16.81
N SER A 134 10.85 1.95 -15.61
CA SER A 134 12.28 1.76 -15.30
C SER A 134 12.66 0.32 -14.91
N ARG A 135 11.70 -0.61 -14.83
CA ARG A 135 11.90 -1.96 -14.29
C ARG A 135 11.49 -3.03 -15.29
N SER A 136 12.11 -4.20 -15.15
CA SER A 136 11.70 -5.40 -15.90
C SER A 136 10.31 -5.86 -15.46
N HIS A 137 9.49 -6.27 -16.44
CA HIS A 137 8.18 -6.84 -16.17
C HIS A 137 8.26 -8.35 -15.95
N SER A 138 7.34 -8.87 -15.16
CA SER A 138 7.17 -10.31 -14.94
C SER A 138 5.75 -10.73 -15.34
N THR A 139 5.54 -12.00 -15.67
CA THR A 139 4.20 -12.58 -15.87
C THR A 139 3.75 -13.40 -14.65
N LYS A 140 4.35 -13.13 -13.48
CA LYS A 140 4.01 -13.83 -12.25
C LYS A 140 2.63 -13.37 -11.79
N SER A 141 1.79 -14.33 -11.40
CA SER A 141 0.42 -14.07 -10.97
C SER A 141 0.32 -12.95 -9.94
N VAL A 142 -0.58 -12.00 -10.21
CA VAL A 142 -1.19 -11.10 -9.22
C VAL A 142 -2.37 -11.87 -8.59
N MET A 143 -2.81 -11.42 -7.41
CA MET A 143 -4.08 -11.91 -6.85
C MET A 143 -5.21 -11.77 -7.86
N GLY A 144 -6.01 -12.82 -8.05
CA GLY A 144 -7.15 -12.80 -8.98
C GLY A 144 -6.80 -12.90 -10.47
N HIS A 145 -5.56 -12.55 -10.86
CA HIS A 145 -5.17 -12.41 -12.28
C HIS A 145 -3.90 -13.21 -12.62
N PRO A 146 -4.01 -14.52 -12.87
CA PRO A 146 -2.88 -15.32 -13.33
C PRO A 146 -2.45 -14.93 -14.75
N GLY A 147 -1.14 -14.76 -14.97
CA GLY A 147 -0.56 -14.41 -16.26
C GLY A 147 -0.52 -12.91 -16.57
N GLU A 148 -1.03 -12.07 -15.66
CA GLU A 148 -0.97 -10.62 -15.79
C GLU A 148 0.47 -10.11 -15.76
N ARG A 149 0.75 -9.03 -16.52
CA ARG A 149 2.05 -8.35 -16.50
C ARG A 149 2.18 -7.54 -15.24
N THR A 150 3.31 -7.69 -14.56
CA THR A 150 3.55 -7.05 -13.27
C THR A 150 4.89 -6.35 -13.19
N VAL A 151 4.95 -5.32 -12.35
CA VAL A 151 6.18 -4.75 -11.83
C VAL A 151 6.31 -5.06 -10.35
N ASP A 152 7.47 -5.57 -9.94
CA ASP A 152 7.79 -5.91 -8.56
C ASP A 152 8.59 -4.75 -7.92
N LEU A 153 8.08 -4.18 -6.82
CA LEU A 153 8.70 -3.11 -6.03
C LEU A 153 9.14 -3.64 -4.67
N LYS A 154 10.45 -3.74 -4.40
CA LYS A 154 10.91 -4.26 -3.11
C LYS A 154 10.56 -3.32 -1.97
N CYS A 155 10.12 -3.87 -0.84
CA CYS A 155 9.69 -3.08 0.31
C CYS A 155 10.78 -2.13 0.82
N HIS A 156 12.04 -2.57 0.87
CA HIS A 156 13.14 -1.72 1.31
C HIS A 156 13.42 -0.56 0.33
N GLU A 157 13.31 -0.80 -0.99
CA GLU A 157 13.48 0.25 -2.00
C GLU A 157 12.42 1.34 -1.83
N VAL A 158 11.15 0.95 -1.69
CA VAL A 158 10.03 1.87 -1.44
C VAL A 158 10.23 2.66 -0.13
N TYR A 159 10.64 1.98 0.94
CA TYR A 159 10.88 2.63 2.23
C TYR A 159 12.04 3.61 2.17
N HIS A 160 13.18 3.24 1.58
CA HIS A 160 14.35 4.11 1.44
C HIS A 160 14.04 5.32 0.55
N PHE A 161 13.32 5.11 -0.55
CA PHE A 161 12.84 6.20 -1.41
C PHE A 161 12.03 7.23 -0.60
N ALA A 162 11.07 6.79 0.20
CA ALA A 162 10.23 7.69 0.98
C ALA A 162 10.93 8.26 2.23
N ASN A 163 11.92 7.56 2.77
CA ASN A 163 12.58 7.89 4.04
C ASN A 163 14.05 8.30 3.84
N GLY A 164 14.25 9.51 3.31
CA GLY A 164 15.57 10.14 3.16
C GLY A 164 16.20 10.00 1.76
N GLY A 165 15.69 9.11 0.91
CA GLY A 165 16.16 8.95 -0.48
C GLY A 165 15.34 9.70 -1.53
N LEU A 166 14.42 10.59 -1.13
CA LEU A 166 13.38 11.09 -2.04
C LEU A 166 13.95 11.93 -3.19
N SER A 167 14.82 12.89 -2.89
CA SER A 167 15.32 13.83 -3.91
C SER A 167 16.14 13.11 -4.98
N SER A 168 17.06 12.23 -4.59
CA SER A 168 17.83 11.41 -5.55
C SER A 168 16.92 10.44 -6.31
N GLY A 169 16.01 9.76 -5.61
CA GLY A 169 15.08 8.82 -6.22
C GLY A 169 14.14 9.49 -7.23
N LEU A 170 13.63 10.69 -6.96
CA LEU A 170 12.80 11.43 -7.93
C LEU A 170 13.61 11.83 -9.16
N LYS A 171 14.86 12.30 -8.99
CA LYS A 171 15.76 12.63 -10.11
C LYS A 171 16.05 11.41 -10.99
N GLU A 172 16.33 10.25 -10.39
CA GLU A 172 16.53 8.98 -11.10
C GLU A 172 15.29 8.57 -11.93
N LEU A 173 14.10 8.94 -11.45
CA LEU A 173 12.83 8.71 -12.15
C LEU A 173 12.48 9.81 -13.16
N GLY A 174 13.34 10.82 -13.36
CA GLY A 174 13.08 11.97 -14.23
C GLY A 174 11.93 12.86 -13.73
N LEU A 175 11.72 12.92 -12.41
CA LEU A 175 10.74 13.76 -11.75
C LEU A 175 11.44 14.89 -10.99
N ASP A 176 10.82 16.07 -10.96
CA ASP A 176 11.33 17.22 -10.20
C ASP A 176 11.10 17.03 -8.69
N PRO A 177 12.14 16.96 -7.86
CA PRO A 177 12.00 16.87 -6.40
C PRO A 177 11.21 18.02 -5.78
N ASP A 178 11.28 19.22 -6.34
CA ASP A 178 10.58 20.40 -5.81
C ASP A 178 9.08 20.39 -6.10
N GLY A 179 8.66 19.58 -7.07
CA GLY A 179 7.26 19.30 -7.41
C GLY A 179 6.54 18.45 -6.35
N PHE A 180 7.27 17.79 -5.44
CA PHE A 180 6.71 16.90 -4.43
C PHE A 180 6.89 17.46 -3.01
N GLY A 181 5.99 17.08 -2.11
CA GLY A 181 6.17 17.30 -0.69
C GLY A 181 6.02 16.01 0.11
N VAL A 182 6.52 16.05 1.34
CA VAL A 182 6.55 14.90 2.22
C VAL A 182 5.85 15.19 3.54
N LEU A 183 4.96 14.28 3.93
CA LEU A 183 4.43 14.23 5.29
C LEU A 183 4.85 12.94 5.97
N THR A 184 5.16 13.01 7.25
CA THR A 184 5.45 11.85 8.09
C THR A 184 4.61 11.90 9.36
N GLY A 185 4.26 10.74 9.88
CA GLY A 185 3.57 10.65 11.15
C GLY A 185 3.45 9.23 11.64
N ARG A 186 2.67 9.06 12.70
CA ARG A 186 2.37 7.74 13.26
C ARG A 186 0.88 7.56 13.33
N ILE A 187 0.40 6.50 12.71
CA ILE A 187 -1.00 6.09 12.74
C ILE A 187 -1.23 5.21 13.96
N THR A 188 -2.37 5.41 14.60
CA THR A 188 -2.92 4.50 15.58
C THR A 188 -4.40 4.38 15.27
N THR A 189 -4.81 3.24 14.73
CA THR A 189 -6.19 2.96 14.35
C THR A 189 -6.65 1.68 15.00
N VAL A 190 -7.96 1.45 15.02
CA VAL A 190 -8.56 0.19 15.47
C VAL A 190 -9.24 -0.42 14.25
N VAL A 191 -9.02 -1.71 14.01
CA VAL A 191 -9.69 -2.48 12.95
C VAL A 191 -10.59 -3.52 13.61
N GLU A 192 -11.76 -3.72 13.02
CA GLU A 192 -12.76 -4.71 13.43
C GLU A 192 -12.90 -5.76 12.34
N PRO A 193 -11.93 -6.68 12.24
CA PRO A 193 -11.98 -7.71 11.23
C PRO A 193 -13.09 -8.75 11.47
N ASP A 194 -13.65 -8.80 12.69
CA ASP A 194 -14.76 -9.67 13.07
C ASP A 194 -15.63 -9.00 14.17
N LEU A 195 -16.83 -9.53 14.40
CA LEU A 195 -17.82 -8.98 15.33
C LEU A 195 -17.38 -8.99 16.80
N LEU A 196 -16.28 -9.67 17.14
CA LEU A 196 -15.90 -9.98 18.52
C LEU A 196 -14.52 -9.43 18.92
N SER A 197 -13.74 -8.91 17.97
CA SER A 197 -12.34 -8.53 18.21
C SER A 197 -12.00 -7.16 17.61
N TYR A 198 -11.45 -6.29 18.45
CA TYR A 198 -10.91 -5.00 18.06
C TYR A 198 -9.38 -5.05 18.15
N TYR A 199 -8.70 -4.87 17.02
CA TYR A 199 -7.24 -4.83 17.00
C TYR A 199 -6.75 -3.39 16.85
N LYS A 200 -6.03 -2.91 17.87
CA LYS A 200 -5.34 -1.61 17.80
C LYS A 200 -4.04 -1.79 17.03
N ILE A 201 -3.93 -1.12 15.89
CA ILE A 201 -2.78 -1.16 15.00
C ILE A 201 -2.01 0.16 15.10
N LYS A 202 -0.68 0.09 15.16
CA LYS A 202 0.19 1.26 15.24
C LYS A 202 1.40 1.14 14.32
N PHE A 203 1.51 2.01 13.33
CA PHE A 203 2.62 2.05 12.38
C PHE A 203 2.99 3.48 11.97
N PRO A 204 4.25 3.78 11.63
CA PRO A 204 4.63 5.00 10.93
C PRO A 204 4.03 5.04 9.51
N ILE A 205 3.72 6.25 9.05
CA ILE A 205 3.30 6.52 7.67
C ILE A 205 4.17 7.62 7.07
N ILE A 206 4.52 7.46 5.79
CA ILE A 206 5.15 8.51 4.98
C ILE A 206 4.25 8.78 3.76
N VAL A 207 3.98 10.04 3.48
CA VAL A 207 3.15 10.47 2.36
C VAL A 207 4.04 11.29 1.43
N VAL A 208 4.13 10.88 0.16
CA VAL A 208 4.88 11.56 -0.89
C VAL A 208 3.91 11.84 -2.03
N LEU A 209 3.52 13.09 -2.19
CA LEU A 209 2.53 13.53 -3.17
C LEU A 209 2.95 14.87 -3.79
N PRO A 210 2.37 15.26 -4.95
CA PRO A 210 2.58 16.59 -5.51
C PRO A 210 2.34 17.68 -4.47
N ARG A 211 3.17 18.73 -4.49
CA ARG A 211 3.20 19.78 -3.46
C ARG A 211 1.83 20.44 -3.23
N GLN A 212 1.07 20.59 -4.31
CA GLN A 212 -0.31 21.12 -4.31
C GLN A 212 -1.29 20.28 -3.46
N GLU A 213 -1.04 18.97 -3.29
CA GLU A 213 -1.92 18.06 -2.56
C GLU A 213 -1.64 18.01 -1.06
N ILE A 214 -0.42 18.34 -0.65
CA ILE A 214 0.08 18.14 0.72
C ILE A 214 -0.80 18.80 1.77
N SER A 215 -1.27 20.03 1.52
CA SER A 215 -2.14 20.75 2.45
C SER A 215 -3.52 20.10 2.57
N SER A 216 -4.07 19.61 1.45
CA SER A 216 -5.37 18.93 1.42
C SER A 216 -5.30 17.60 2.18
N VAL A 217 -4.30 16.78 1.87
CA VAL A 217 -4.08 15.47 2.48
C VAL A 217 -3.77 15.60 3.97
N LYS A 218 -2.95 16.57 4.37
CA LYS A 218 -2.71 16.83 5.80
C LYS A 218 -4.02 17.10 6.56
N ARG A 219 -4.93 17.91 5.99
CA ARG A 219 -6.24 18.18 6.59
C ARG A 219 -7.13 16.94 6.61
N MET A 220 -7.08 16.11 5.58
CA MET A 220 -7.81 14.82 5.54
C MET A 220 -7.40 13.93 6.71
N PHE A 221 -6.09 13.72 6.93
CA PHE A 221 -5.59 12.96 8.07
C PHE A 221 -5.96 13.61 9.43
N GLN A 222 -5.88 14.94 9.54
CA GLN A 222 -6.26 15.65 10.77
C GLN A 222 -7.73 15.47 11.14
N ARG A 223 -8.65 15.49 10.16
CA ARG A 223 -10.09 15.23 10.39
C ARG A 223 -10.36 13.83 10.93
N ARG A 224 -9.44 12.90 10.70
CA ARG A 224 -9.48 11.52 11.21
C ARG A 224 -8.71 11.35 12.52
N GLY A 225 -8.23 12.45 13.13
CA GLY A 225 -7.49 12.44 14.39
C GLY A 225 -6.00 12.15 14.24
N PHE A 226 -5.47 12.05 13.01
CA PHE A 226 -4.05 11.79 12.77
C PHE A 226 -3.25 13.08 12.60
N ARG A 227 -2.08 13.13 13.23
CA ARG A 227 -1.17 14.27 13.14
C ARG A 227 0.03 13.91 12.25
N LEU A 228 0.05 14.48 11.05
CA LEU A 228 1.20 14.41 10.14
C LEU A 228 2.03 15.71 10.18
N ARG A 229 3.35 15.58 10.11
CA ARG A 229 4.33 16.67 10.09
C ARG A 229 4.96 16.74 8.70
N LYS A 230 5.28 17.95 8.22
CA LYS A 230 6.11 18.10 7.02
C LYS A 230 7.53 17.63 7.36
N MET A 231 8.15 16.86 6.47
CA MET A 231 9.60 16.68 6.53
C MET A 231 10.27 17.87 5.86
N ALA A 232 11.42 18.29 6.40
CA ALA A 232 12.33 19.13 5.65
C ALA A 232 12.91 18.28 4.52
N ASN A 233 12.78 18.75 3.28
CA ASN A 233 13.47 18.17 2.14
C ASN A 233 14.96 18.53 2.22
#